data_AF-K2G924-F1
#
_entry.id   AF-K2G924-F1
#
_cell.length_a   1.000
_cell.length_b   1.000
_cell.length_c   1.000
_cell.angle_alpha   90.00
_cell.angle_beta   90.00
_cell.angle_gamma   90.00
#
_symmetry.space_group_name_H-M   'P 1'
#
loop_
_entity.id
_entity.type
_entity.pdbx_description
1 polymer ?
#
loop_
_entity_poly.entity_id
_entity_poly.type
_entity_poly.pdbx_seq_one_letter_code
_entity_poly.pdbx_strand_id
1 'polypeptide(L)'
;MKKFTILTVIFFLFYIFAPYWNTIEFSKEYTFENEQYSELLKLSPVFKKETSLSDLPLNISWYKTNLQSNFSKPKDTFVFKIKKIDWLENNDVLIYLLDNDKKIRIQIDNDWDERKLKDEYIYTEPVFLDSKNELNYELESKKDISWADLTVIWIDTKSFNEKMEISINPQNTNADTNIVSRKEWWADETLRYKDNTFWVNYYKKQTENQTPKTPAQIKAEQKIIDIRKHLATNFPEQDNPVEKITQENWHDLVWPIEKTKKVEKIIIHHTAWVYDASRDDASIIRWIYASHAIANWWWDIWYNYLIWRDWRIYEWRAWWDYNVGAHALWNNKSTVWVSALWNFQVNMLPALQRSWIEESIQYLAKKYWINLNNKSTWH
;
A
#
# COMPACT_ATOMS: atom_id res chain seq x y z
N MET A 1 53.53 4.11 -11.02
CA MET A 1 53.15 3.70 -12.40
C MET A 1 52.22 2.46 -12.44
N LYS A 2 51.18 2.36 -11.58
CA LYS A 2 50.18 1.25 -11.64
C LYS A 2 48.71 1.70 -11.65
N LYS A 3 48.42 3.00 -11.49
CA LYS A 3 47.04 3.55 -11.52
C LYS A 3 46.59 4.03 -12.91
N PHE A 4 47.52 4.22 -13.86
CA PHE A 4 47.19 4.71 -15.21
C PHE A 4 46.78 3.61 -16.19
N THR A 5 47.13 2.34 -15.92
CA THR A 5 46.81 1.22 -16.81
C THR A 5 45.33 0.80 -16.70
N ILE A 6 44.71 0.94 -15.52
CA ILE A 6 43.30 0.53 -15.28
C ILE A 6 42.32 1.48 -16.00
N LEU A 7 42.60 2.78 -16.04
CA LEU A 7 41.72 3.76 -16.69
C LEU A 7 41.68 3.59 -18.22
N THR A 8 42.79 3.14 -18.81
CA THR A 8 42.92 2.93 -20.26
C THR A 8 42.20 1.65 -20.72
N VAL A 9 42.14 0.62 -19.87
CA VAL A 9 41.41 -0.63 -20.14
C VAL A 9 39.90 -0.42 -20.06
N ILE A 10 39.41 0.39 -19.12
CA ILE A 10 37.99 0.78 -19.04
C ILE A 10 37.59 1.55 -20.31
N PHE A 11 38.40 2.51 -20.76
CA PHE A 11 38.12 3.28 -21.98
C PHE A 11 38.13 2.42 -23.26
N PHE A 12 38.95 1.37 -23.33
CA PHE A 12 38.94 0.42 -24.46
C PHE A 12 37.71 -0.51 -24.44
N LEU A 13 37.23 -0.92 -23.25
CA LEU A 13 35.97 -1.66 -23.11
C LEU A 13 34.76 -0.78 -23.49
N PHE A 14 34.79 0.52 -23.20
CA PHE A 14 33.78 1.50 -23.62
C PHE A 14 33.58 1.55 -25.15
N TYR A 15 34.64 1.33 -25.93
CA TYR A 15 34.58 1.41 -27.41
C TYR A 15 34.16 0.08 -28.06
N ILE A 16 34.51 -1.06 -27.45
CA ILE A 16 34.20 -2.39 -28.00
C ILE A 16 32.76 -2.81 -27.69
N PHE A 17 32.21 -2.37 -26.55
CA PHE A 17 30.83 -2.68 -26.13
C PHE A 17 29.81 -1.57 -26.39
N ALA A 18 30.22 -0.44 -27.01
CA ALA A 18 29.32 0.63 -27.40
C ALA A 18 28.03 0.18 -28.15
N PRO A 19 28.06 -0.78 -29.10
CA PRO A 19 26.83 -1.22 -29.76
C PRO A 19 25.93 -2.13 -28.91
N TYR A 20 26.39 -2.57 -27.73
CA TYR A 20 25.67 -3.47 -26.83
C TYR A 20 25.31 -2.83 -25.50
N TRP A 21 25.65 -1.57 -25.24
CA TRP A 21 25.30 -0.90 -23.98
C TRP A 21 23.78 -0.85 -23.77
N ASN A 22 23.01 -0.68 -24.85
CA ASN A 22 21.55 -0.73 -24.82
C ASN A 22 20.98 -2.13 -24.52
N THR A 23 21.83 -3.17 -24.52
CA THR A 23 21.45 -4.54 -24.16
C THR A 23 21.86 -4.90 -22.74
N ILE A 24 22.74 -4.12 -22.10
CA ILE A 24 23.17 -4.31 -20.72
C ILE A 24 22.16 -3.60 -19.83
N GLU A 25 21.34 -4.39 -19.15
CA GLU A 25 20.39 -3.89 -18.18
C GLU A 25 21.01 -4.02 -16.78
N PHE A 26 21.08 -2.90 -16.07
CA PHE A 26 21.36 -2.89 -14.64
C PHE A 26 20.02 -2.96 -13.91
N SER A 27 19.77 -4.04 -13.16
CA SER A 27 18.68 -4.08 -12.19
C SER A 27 19.23 -3.77 -10.79
N LYS A 28 18.53 -2.88 -10.09
CA LYS A 28 18.70 -2.65 -8.66
C LYS A 28 17.54 -3.33 -7.94
N GLU A 29 17.84 -4.30 -7.09
CA GLU A 29 16.81 -4.87 -6.21
C GLU A 29 16.62 -3.97 -4.98
N TYR A 30 15.36 -3.78 -4.59
CA TYR A 30 14.99 -3.09 -3.36
C TYR A 30 14.50 -4.14 -2.38
N THR A 31 14.84 -3.99 -1.11
CA THR A 31 14.29 -4.81 -0.04
C THR A 31 13.76 -3.88 1.04
N PHE A 32 12.53 -4.08 1.48
CA PHE A 32 11.98 -3.31 2.59
C PHE A 32 12.59 -3.77 3.93
N GLU A 33 13.38 -2.91 4.57
CA GLU A 33 13.72 -3.09 5.99
C GLU A 33 12.54 -2.59 6.83
N ASN A 34 12.12 -3.38 7.83
CA ASN A 34 11.15 -2.95 8.83
C ASN A 34 11.70 -3.11 10.25
N GLU A 35 11.28 -2.21 11.13
CA GLU A 35 11.60 -2.22 12.55
C GLU A 35 10.28 -1.98 13.31
N GLN A 36 10.07 -2.68 14.42
CA GLN A 36 8.87 -2.55 15.23
C GLN A 36 9.25 -2.15 16.64
N TYR A 37 8.56 -1.13 17.16
CA TYR A 37 8.68 -0.69 18.55
C TYR A 37 7.31 -0.79 19.22
N SER A 38 7.23 -1.44 20.38
CA SER A 38 5.98 -1.60 21.15
C SER A 38 6.16 -1.05 22.55
N GLU A 39 5.19 -0.26 22.99
CA GLU A 39 5.17 0.29 24.35
C GLU A 39 3.78 0.12 24.99
N LEU A 40 3.77 -0.21 26.27
CA LEU A 40 2.55 -0.22 27.09
C LEU A 40 2.08 1.20 27.35
N LEU A 41 0.79 1.45 27.15
CA LEU A 41 0.21 2.78 27.29
C LEU A 41 0.13 3.22 28.76
N LYS A 42 0.63 4.42 29.06
CA LYS A 42 0.47 5.09 30.36
C LYS A 42 -0.42 6.32 30.20
N LEU A 43 -1.73 6.13 30.29
CA LEU A 43 -2.70 7.19 30.04
C LEU A 43 -2.97 8.05 31.27
N SER A 44 -3.10 9.36 31.04
CA SER A 44 -3.53 10.34 32.04
C SER A 44 -4.91 10.91 31.67
N PRO A 45 -5.83 11.09 32.63
CA PRO A 45 -7.15 11.64 32.35
C PRO A 45 -7.09 13.15 32.02
N VAL A 46 -7.86 13.55 31.02
CA VAL A 46 -8.09 14.93 30.59
C VAL A 46 -9.53 15.30 30.92
N PHE A 47 -9.72 16.23 31.85
CA PHE A 47 -11.03 16.61 32.36
C PHE A 47 -11.71 17.69 31.51
N LYS A 48 -13.04 17.63 31.39
CA LYS A 48 -13.83 18.70 30.76
C LYS A 48 -13.67 20.00 31.53
N LYS A 49 -13.50 21.10 30.82
CA LYS A 49 -13.34 22.45 31.38
C LYS A 49 -14.67 23.09 31.83
N GLU A 50 -15.68 22.29 32.15
CA GLU A 50 -16.96 22.83 32.62
C GLU A 50 -16.75 23.43 34.01
N THR A 51 -17.03 24.73 34.14
CA THR A 51 -17.14 25.40 35.44
C THR A 51 -18.35 24.81 36.17
N SER A 52 -18.12 23.80 37.00
CA SER A 52 -19.13 23.34 37.95
C SER A 52 -19.39 24.47 38.95
N LEU A 53 -20.61 25.02 38.93
CA LEU A 53 -21.13 25.97 39.93
C LEU A 53 -21.41 25.29 41.29
N SER A 54 -21.06 24.02 41.46
CA SER A 54 -21.42 23.24 42.63
C SER A 54 -20.66 21.92 42.72
N ASP A 55 -19.37 21.91 43.08
CA ASP A 55 -18.57 20.73 43.52
C ASP A 55 -18.83 19.35 42.87
N LEU A 56 -19.29 19.33 41.61
CA LEU A 56 -19.55 18.09 40.89
C LEU A 56 -18.20 17.48 40.47
N PRO A 57 -18.06 16.13 40.52
CA PRO A 57 -16.83 15.47 40.11
C PRO A 57 -16.50 15.80 38.65
N LEU A 58 -15.24 16.14 38.40
CA LEU A 58 -14.74 16.45 37.07
C LEU A 58 -14.97 15.27 36.11
N ASN A 59 -15.76 15.50 35.06
CA ASN A 59 -15.98 14.48 34.03
C ASN A 59 -14.74 14.35 33.14
N ILE A 60 -14.22 13.13 33.00
CA ILE A 60 -13.14 12.81 32.08
C ILE A 60 -13.69 12.94 30.65
N SER A 61 -13.00 13.72 29.82
CA SER A 61 -13.30 13.88 28.40
C SER A 61 -12.54 12.87 27.54
N TRP A 62 -11.25 12.69 27.85
CA TRP A 62 -10.30 11.84 27.13
C TRP A 62 -9.25 11.32 28.10
N TYR A 63 -8.63 10.23 27.75
CA TYR A 63 -7.39 9.72 28.31
C TYR A 63 -6.29 10.01 27.30
N LYS A 64 -5.13 10.50 27.75
CA LYS A 64 -4.06 10.95 26.87
C LYS A 64 -2.70 10.42 27.32
N THR A 65 -1.83 10.09 26.37
CA THR A 65 -0.42 9.83 26.63
C THR A 65 0.45 10.35 25.49
N ASN A 66 1.67 10.77 25.83
CA ASN A 66 2.70 11.16 24.87
C ASN A 66 3.78 10.08 24.89
N LEU A 67 4.20 9.65 23.72
CA LEU A 67 5.09 8.52 23.52
C LEU A 67 6.20 8.94 22.56
N GLN A 68 7.34 8.25 22.67
CA GLN A 68 8.48 8.46 21.82
C GLN A 68 9.08 7.11 21.41
N SER A 69 9.21 6.89 20.11
CA SER A 69 9.92 5.74 19.57
C SER A 69 11.29 6.16 19.04
N ASN A 70 12.33 5.44 19.42
CA ASN A 70 13.71 5.64 18.95
C ASN A 70 14.13 4.45 18.09
N PHE A 71 14.65 4.72 16.90
CA PHE A 71 14.97 3.73 15.89
C PHE A 71 16.48 3.65 15.61
N SER A 72 16.91 2.47 15.15
CA SER A 72 18.33 2.17 14.89
C SER A 72 18.98 2.97 13.75
N LYS A 73 18.17 3.48 12.81
CA LYS A 73 18.59 4.26 11.62
C LYS A 73 17.56 5.35 11.32
N PRO A 74 17.84 6.35 10.45
CA PRO A 74 16.85 7.32 9.99
C PRO A 74 15.69 6.68 9.23
N LYS A 75 14.47 7.07 9.58
CA LYS A 75 13.21 6.41 9.27
C LYS A 75 12.20 7.38 8.66
N ASP A 76 11.48 7.00 7.58
CA ASP A 76 10.64 7.97 6.83
C ASP A 76 9.16 7.60 6.59
N THR A 77 8.74 6.36 6.87
CA THR A 77 7.33 5.91 6.78
C THR A 77 6.88 5.15 8.02
N PHE A 78 5.75 5.52 8.61
CA PHE A 78 5.30 4.99 9.91
C PHE A 78 3.86 4.48 9.86
N VAL A 79 3.59 3.29 10.38
CA VAL A 79 2.24 2.72 10.57
C VAL A 79 2.05 2.43 12.06
N PHE A 80 0.92 2.83 12.62
CA PHE A 80 0.58 2.51 14.00
C PHE A 80 -0.32 1.29 14.01
N LYS A 81 -0.01 0.33 14.88
CA LYS A 81 -0.79 -0.89 15.11
C LYS A 81 -1.22 -0.91 16.57
N ILE A 82 -2.52 -0.93 16.82
CA ILE A 82 -3.10 -1.01 18.17
C ILE A 82 -3.90 -2.30 18.28
N LYS A 83 -3.89 -2.96 19.43
CA LYS A 83 -4.77 -4.11 19.66
C LYS A 83 -6.24 -3.70 19.47
N LYS A 84 -6.98 -4.46 18.67
CA LYS A 84 -8.40 -4.26 18.41
C LYS A 84 -9.20 -4.42 19.69
N ILE A 85 -10.16 -3.53 19.90
CA ILE A 85 -10.99 -3.49 21.09
C ILE A 85 -12.44 -3.45 20.62
N ASP A 86 -13.20 -4.51 20.92
CA ASP A 86 -14.51 -4.76 20.30
C ASP A 86 -15.57 -3.67 20.51
N TRP A 87 -15.38 -2.81 21.51
CA TRP A 87 -16.27 -1.68 21.81
C TRP A 87 -15.76 -0.31 21.35
N LEU A 88 -14.56 -0.21 20.78
CA LEU A 88 -14.01 1.07 20.29
C LEU A 88 -14.51 1.36 18.89
N GLU A 89 -15.16 2.50 18.72
CA GLU A 89 -15.40 3.07 17.39
C GLU A 89 -14.15 3.83 16.90
N ASN A 90 -14.01 4.04 15.59
CA ASN A 90 -12.83 4.68 14.98
C ASN A 90 -12.56 6.11 15.49
N ASN A 91 -13.56 6.76 16.10
CA ASN A 91 -13.43 8.09 16.70
C ASN A 91 -13.23 8.05 18.22
N ASP A 92 -13.07 6.86 18.80
CA ASP A 92 -12.83 6.70 20.23
C ASP A 92 -11.34 6.57 20.56
N VAL A 93 -10.49 6.29 19.57
CA VAL A 93 -9.02 6.40 19.66
C VAL A 93 -8.54 7.35 18.57
N LEU A 94 -7.69 8.30 18.96
CA LEU A 94 -7.07 9.26 18.08
C LEU A 94 -5.56 9.18 18.26
N ILE A 95 -4.83 9.10 17.15
CA ILE A 95 -3.38 9.15 17.17
C ILE A 95 -2.96 10.43 16.46
N TYR A 96 -2.04 11.15 17.08
CA TYR A 96 -1.48 12.36 16.55
C TYR A 96 0.03 12.23 16.48
N LEU A 97 0.58 12.57 15.33
CA LEU A 97 1.99 12.78 15.20
C LEU A 97 2.35 14.16 15.75
N LEU A 98 3.46 14.25 16.48
CA LEU A 98 4.04 15.49 16.95
C LEU A 98 5.34 15.73 16.16
N ASP A 99 5.24 16.47 15.06
CA ASP A 99 6.38 16.77 14.20
C ASP A 99 6.65 18.27 14.14
N ASN A 100 7.77 18.69 14.76
CA ASN A 100 8.07 20.10 15.00
C ASN A 100 6.89 20.80 15.70
N ASP A 101 6.41 21.92 15.15
CA ASP A 101 5.25 22.68 15.67
C ASP A 101 3.90 22.16 15.15
N LYS A 102 3.86 21.03 14.44
CA LYS A 102 2.63 20.48 13.84
C LYS A 102 2.13 19.25 14.60
N LYS A 103 0.85 19.29 14.98
CA LYS A 103 0.10 18.13 15.47
C LYS A 103 -0.74 17.55 14.32
N ILE A 104 -0.31 16.42 13.76
CA ILE A 104 -0.93 15.81 12.57
C ILE A 104 -1.82 14.65 13.00
N ARG A 105 -3.12 14.71 12.72
CA ARG A 105 -4.02 13.58 13.00
C ARG A 105 -3.74 12.44 12.03
N ILE A 106 -3.53 11.26 12.57
CA ILE A 106 -3.32 10.03 11.81
C ILE A 106 -4.66 9.32 11.66
N GLN A 107 -4.95 8.88 10.45
CA GLN A 107 -6.21 8.20 10.14
C GLN A 107 -6.09 6.71 10.45
N ILE A 108 -7.08 6.15 11.15
CA ILE A 108 -7.20 4.69 11.31
C ILE A 108 -7.70 4.11 9.98
N ASP A 109 -7.03 3.08 9.49
CA ASP A 109 -7.44 2.31 8.31
C ASP A 109 -8.79 1.66 8.63
N ASN A 110 -9.80 2.14 7.92
CA ASN A 110 -11.18 1.76 8.15
C ASN A 110 -11.75 0.93 7.00
N ASP A 111 -10.90 0.52 6.06
CA ASP A 111 -11.33 -0.23 4.91
C ASP A 111 -11.98 -1.55 5.36
N TRP A 112 -13.10 -1.88 4.72
CA TRP A 112 -13.74 -3.17 4.95
C TRP A 112 -13.00 -4.20 4.11
N ASP A 113 -12.17 -4.99 4.76
CA ASP A 113 -11.62 -6.21 4.18
C ASP A 113 -11.67 -7.37 5.19
N GLU A 114 -11.25 -8.55 4.74
CA GLU A 114 -11.29 -9.77 5.53
C GLU A 114 -10.42 -9.69 6.81
N ARG A 115 -9.51 -8.70 6.94
CA ARG A 115 -8.70 -8.48 8.16
C ARG A 115 -9.57 -8.11 9.34
N LYS A 116 -10.62 -7.30 9.17
CA LYS A 116 -11.53 -6.91 10.27
C LYS A 116 -12.13 -8.12 11.01
N LEU A 117 -12.22 -9.27 10.35
CA LEU A 117 -12.74 -10.50 10.92
C LEU A 117 -11.66 -11.30 11.65
N LYS A 118 -10.43 -11.34 11.14
CA LYS A 118 -9.38 -12.27 11.58
C LYS A 118 -8.32 -11.62 12.46
N ASP A 119 -8.07 -10.33 12.29
CA ASP A 119 -6.96 -9.66 12.95
C ASP A 119 -7.35 -9.18 14.36
N GLU A 120 -6.42 -9.39 15.28
CA GLU A 120 -6.50 -8.91 16.66
C GLU A 120 -6.07 -7.45 16.78
N TYR A 121 -5.65 -6.80 15.69
CA TYR A 121 -5.13 -5.44 15.67
C TYR A 121 -5.87 -4.55 14.65
N ILE A 122 -5.91 -3.26 14.96
CA ILE A 122 -6.26 -2.18 14.03
C ILE A 122 -4.98 -1.47 13.61
N TYR A 123 -4.95 -0.99 12.36
CA TYR A 123 -3.81 -0.28 11.80
C TYR A 123 -4.23 1.13 11.43
N THR A 124 -3.28 2.05 11.43
CA THR A 124 -3.46 3.33 10.77
C THR A 124 -3.09 3.25 9.31
N GLU A 125 -3.61 4.21 8.56
CA GLU A 125 -2.96 4.62 7.33
C GLU A 125 -1.49 4.98 7.62
N PRO A 126 -0.56 4.65 6.73
CA PRO A 126 0.84 5.01 6.93
C PRO A 126 1.07 6.51 6.84
N VAL A 127 1.95 7.05 7.66
CA VAL A 127 2.32 8.47 7.71
C VAL A 127 3.73 8.69 7.18
N PHE A 128 3.91 9.77 6.43
CA PHE A 128 5.19 10.16 5.85
C PHE A 128 5.81 11.33 6.58
N LEU A 129 7.12 11.25 6.80
CA LEU A 129 7.90 12.35 7.34
C LEU A 129 9.26 12.44 6.70
N ASP A 130 9.95 13.56 6.93
CA ASP A 130 11.38 13.60 6.71
C ASP A 130 12.08 12.50 7.53
N SER A 131 13.14 11.96 6.96
CA SER A 131 13.85 10.83 7.55
C SER A 131 14.43 11.23 8.91
N LYS A 132 14.05 10.50 9.97
CA LYS A 132 14.40 10.83 11.36
C LYS A 132 14.57 9.57 12.20
N ASN A 133 15.41 9.60 13.24
CA ASN A 133 15.62 8.43 14.12
C ASN A 133 14.62 8.38 15.27
N GLU A 134 13.84 9.45 15.45
CA GLU A 134 12.97 9.65 16.59
C GLU A 134 11.58 10.06 16.12
N LEU A 135 10.55 9.45 16.70
CA LEU A 135 9.15 9.76 16.42
C LEU A 135 8.43 10.09 17.71
N ASN A 136 7.93 11.33 17.82
CA ASN A 136 7.07 11.76 18.92
C ASN A 136 5.62 11.69 18.46
N TYR A 137 4.76 11.12 19.30
CA TYR A 137 3.34 10.97 19.00
C TYR A 137 2.51 10.97 20.27
N GLU A 138 1.23 11.27 20.10
CA GLU A 138 0.24 11.40 21.16
C GLU A 138 -0.95 10.51 20.83
N LEU A 139 -1.37 9.73 21.83
CA LEU A 139 -2.59 8.94 21.74
C LEU A 139 -3.63 9.53 22.68
N GLU A 140 -4.84 9.73 22.15
CA GLU A 140 -6.03 10.09 22.92
C GLU A 140 -7.06 8.95 22.80
N SER A 141 -7.70 8.56 23.90
CA SER A 141 -8.76 7.55 23.93
C SER A 141 -9.94 7.98 24.81
N LYS A 142 -11.18 7.70 24.43
CA LYS A 142 -12.35 8.02 25.27
C LYS A 142 -12.46 7.16 26.52
N LYS A 143 -11.80 6.00 26.56
CA LYS A 143 -11.72 5.13 27.74
C LYS A 143 -10.28 4.77 28.05
N ASP A 144 -10.07 4.29 29.27
CA ASP A 144 -8.76 3.82 29.69
C ASP A 144 -8.40 2.52 28.95
N ILE A 145 -7.38 2.63 28.09
CA ILE A 145 -6.80 1.51 27.34
C ILE A 145 -5.33 1.29 27.73
N SER A 146 -4.95 1.62 28.98
CA SER A 146 -3.56 1.46 29.47
C SER A 146 -3.04 0.01 29.42
N TRP A 147 -3.94 -0.96 29.25
CA TRP A 147 -3.62 -2.38 29.06
C TRP A 147 -3.31 -2.75 27.59
N ALA A 148 -3.60 -1.87 26.63
CA ALA A 148 -3.36 -2.13 25.22
C ALA A 148 -1.93 -1.75 24.84
N ASP A 149 -1.34 -2.54 23.95
CA ASP A 149 -0.07 -2.20 23.33
C ASP A 149 -0.31 -1.36 22.08
N LEU A 150 0.51 -0.31 21.93
CA LEU A 150 0.65 0.43 20.69
C LEU A 150 2.02 0.10 20.10
N THR A 151 2.01 -0.48 18.89
CA THR A 151 3.20 -0.75 18.11
C THR A 151 3.34 0.29 17.01
N VAL A 152 4.52 0.88 16.87
CA VAL A 152 4.91 1.60 15.67
C VAL A 152 5.67 0.63 14.77
N ILE A 153 5.08 0.34 13.62
CA ILE A 153 5.72 -0.38 12.53
C ILE A 153 6.33 0.66 11.60
N TRP A 154 7.62 0.52 11.33
CA TRP A 154 8.30 1.40 10.41
C TRP A 154 8.73 0.66 9.14
N ILE A 155 8.74 1.38 8.01
CA ILE A 155 9.19 0.89 6.70
C ILE A 155 10.23 1.87 6.12
N ASP A 156 11.41 1.39 5.72
CA ASP A 156 12.32 2.23 4.94
C ASP A 156 11.90 2.25 3.48
N THR A 157 11.61 3.43 2.97
CA THR A 157 11.41 3.62 1.53
C THR A 157 12.65 4.22 0.84
N LYS A 158 13.69 4.56 1.61
CA LYS A 158 14.93 5.25 1.21
C LYS A 158 16.22 4.44 1.41
N SER A 159 16.32 3.57 2.42
CA SER A 159 17.53 2.78 2.71
C SER A 159 17.63 1.60 1.75
N PHE A 160 18.76 1.56 1.05
CA PHE A 160 19.06 0.60 0.01
C PHE A 160 19.92 -0.55 0.58
N ASN A 161 19.72 -1.78 0.08
CA ASN A 161 20.76 -2.81 0.05
C ASN A 161 21.06 -3.05 -1.43
N GLU A 162 22.19 -2.55 -1.95
CA GLU A 162 22.49 -2.61 -3.39
C GLU A 162 22.87 -4.05 -3.70
N LYS A 163 21.98 -4.76 -4.37
CA LYS A 163 22.38 -5.85 -5.25
C LYS A 163 22.32 -5.32 -6.67
N MET A 164 23.50 -5.22 -7.28
CA MET A 164 23.63 -4.87 -8.68
C MET A 164 23.64 -6.18 -9.46
N GLU A 165 22.56 -6.44 -10.18
CA GLU A 165 22.52 -7.54 -11.13
C GLU A 165 22.69 -6.99 -12.54
N ILE A 166 23.50 -7.69 -13.34
CA ILE A 166 23.78 -7.36 -14.73
C ILE A 166 23.09 -8.42 -15.57
N SER A 167 22.10 -8.01 -16.37
CA SER A 167 21.42 -8.90 -17.32
C SER A 167 21.55 -8.37 -18.74
N ILE A 168 21.49 -9.28 -19.72
CA ILE A 168 21.55 -8.95 -21.15
C ILE A 168 20.18 -9.22 -21.75
N ASN A 169 19.46 -8.18 -22.18
CA ASN A 169 18.10 -8.33 -22.72
C ASN A 169 18.01 -7.82 -24.17
N PRO A 170 17.73 -8.68 -25.17
CA PRO A 170 17.75 -8.27 -26.58
C PRO A 170 16.49 -7.56 -27.09
N GLN A 171 15.49 -7.22 -26.26
CA GLN A 171 14.24 -6.64 -26.76
C GLN A 171 13.66 -5.56 -25.84
N ASN A 172 13.66 -4.31 -26.31
CA ASN A 172 12.50 -3.42 -26.24
C ASN A 172 12.75 -2.14 -27.04
N THR A 173 12.25 -2.11 -28.28
CA THR A 173 12.12 -0.88 -29.08
C THR A 173 10.64 -0.58 -29.21
N ASN A 174 10.10 0.06 -28.18
CA ASN A 174 8.94 0.97 -28.18
C ASN A 174 8.50 1.20 -26.72
N ALA A 175 9.22 2.07 -26.00
CA ALA A 175 8.74 2.59 -24.74
C ALA A 175 7.72 3.70 -25.06
N ASP A 176 6.45 3.48 -24.73
CA ASP A 176 5.47 4.55 -24.67
C ASP A 176 5.96 5.55 -23.60
N THR A 177 6.40 6.74 -24.00
CA THR A 177 7.31 7.61 -23.21
C THR A 177 6.71 8.15 -21.91
N ASN A 178 5.43 7.87 -21.66
CA ASN A 178 4.68 8.37 -20.53
C ASN A 178 4.35 7.29 -19.49
N ILE A 179 4.67 6.02 -19.75
CA ILE A 179 4.44 4.96 -18.76
C ILE A 179 5.74 4.50 -18.12
N VAL A 180 5.83 4.68 -16.80
CA VAL A 180 6.94 4.28 -15.95
C VAL A 180 6.67 2.87 -15.44
N SER A 181 7.40 1.88 -15.95
CA SER A 181 7.27 0.47 -15.59
C SER A 181 7.65 0.18 -14.14
N ARG A 182 7.23 -0.99 -13.62
CA ARG A 182 7.62 -1.50 -12.30
C ARG A 182 9.13 -1.54 -12.10
N LYS A 183 9.86 -1.86 -13.18
CA LYS A 183 11.31 -1.83 -13.20
C LYS A 183 11.87 -0.41 -13.07
N GLU A 184 11.23 0.58 -13.70
CA GLU A 184 11.69 1.97 -13.69
C GLU A 184 11.43 2.70 -12.36
N TRP A 185 10.34 2.40 -11.65
CA TRP A 185 10.14 2.88 -10.28
C TRP A 185 10.69 1.94 -9.20
N TRP A 186 11.27 0.82 -9.65
CA TRP A 186 11.96 -0.19 -8.88
C TRP A 186 11.11 -0.90 -7.81
N ALA A 187 10.08 -1.60 -8.26
CA ALA A 187 9.28 -2.47 -7.41
C ALA A 187 10.14 -3.60 -6.80
N ASP A 188 9.98 -3.82 -5.49
CA ASP A 188 10.48 -5.04 -4.83
C ASP A 188 9.56 -6.22 -5.18
N GLU A 189 9.84 -6.89 -6.29
CA GLU A 189 9.05 -8.03 -6.76
C GLU A 189 9.04 -9.21 -5.77
N THR A 190 10.03 -9.27 -4.86
CA THR A 190 10.12 -10.36 -3.88
C THR A 190 8.96 -10.33 -2.88
N LEU A 191 8.31 -9.18 -2.67
CA LEU A 191 7.10 -9.09 -1.85
C LEU A 191 5.93 -9.93 -2.41
N ARG A 192 5.95 -10.31 -3.70
CA ARG A 192 4.92 -11.16 -4.29
C ARG A 192 5.15 -12.65 -4.03
N TYR A 193 6.30 -13.04 -3.49
CA TYR A 193 6.72 -14.44 -3.34
C TYR A 193 6.60 -14.93 -1.90
N LYS A 194 6.00 -16.11 -1.69
CA LYS A 194 5.72 -16.68 -0.35
C LYS A 194 6.97 -16.94 0.49
N ASP A 195 8.10 -17.15 -0.16
CA ASP A 195 9.39 -17.40 0.47
C ASP A 195 10.15 -16.14 0.88
N ASN A 196 9.59 -14.95 0.60
CA ASN A 196 10.09 -13.71 1.20
C ASN A 196 10.02 -13.81 2.74
N THR A 197 11.10 -13.37 3.40
CA THR A 197 11.29 -13.50 4.85
C THR A 197 10.15 -12.88 5.65
N PHE A 198 9.52 -11.80 5.16
CA PHE A 198 8.35 -11.21 5.79
C PHE A 198 7.19 -12.20 5.89
N TRP A 199 6.84 -12.86 4.79
CA TRP A 199 5.74 -13.82 4.73
C TRP A 199 6.03 -15.09 5.51
N VAL A 200 7.25 -15.62 5.41
CA VAL A 200 7.68 -16.79 6.18
C VAL A 200 7.50 -16.55 7.68
N ASN A 201 8.00 -15.41 8.17
CA ASN A 201 7.87 -15.04 9.58
C ASN A 201 6.41 -14.81 10.00
N TYR A 202 5.61 -14.21 9.11
CA TYR A 202 4.20 -13.99 9.39
C TYR A 202 3.42 -15.30 9.51
N TYR A 203 3.50 -16.17 8.49
CA TYR A 203 2.73 -17.42 8.48
C TYR A 203 3.11 -18.31 9.67
N LYS A 204 4.38 -18.30 10.07
CA LYS A 204 4.84 -18.98 11.29
C LYS A 204 4.12 -18.47 12.55
N LYS A 205 4.05 -17.15 12.75
CA LYS A 205 3.31 -16.54 13.88
C LYS A 205 1.82 -16.89 13.87
N GLN A 206 1.21 -16.92 12.69
CA GLN A 206 -0.21 -17.28 12.55
C GLN A 206 -0.48 -18.75 12.91
N THR A 207 0.43 -19.66 12.55
CA THR A 207 0.29 -21.08 12.94
C THR A 207 0.48 -21.31 14.43
N GLU A 208 1.33 -20.52 15.08
CA GLU A 208 1.60 -20.63 16.52
C GLU A 208 0.45 -20.08 17.39
N ASN A 209 -0.33 -19.12 16.88
CA ASN A 209 -1.40 -18.42 17.61
C ASN A 209 -2.83 -18.82 17.20
N GLN A 210 -3.06 -20.03 16.68
CA GLN A 210 -4.41 -20.45 16.25
C GLN A 210 -5.38 -20.61 17.43
N THR A 211 -6.16 -19.59 17.72
CA THR A 211 -7.34 -19.69 18.58
C THR A 211 -8.55 -20.18 17.78
N PRO A 212 -9.49 -20.95 18.37
CA PRO A 212 -10.75 -21.30 17.73
C PRO A 212 -11.50 -20.04 17.26
N LYS A 213 -12.12 -20.10 16.07
CA LYS A 213 -12.89 -18.99 15.52
C LYS A 213 -14.10 -18.68 16.41
N THR A 214 -14.37 -17.40 16.62
CA THR A 214 -15.56 -16.94 17.34
C THR A 214 -16.84 -17.17 16.52
N PRO A 215 -18.03 -17.25 17.14
CA PRO A 215 -19.29 -17.33 16.41
C PRO A 215 -19.50 -16.18 15.41
N ALA A 216 -19.02 -14.98 15.72
CA ALA A 216 -19.08 -13.83 14.83
C ALA A 216 -18.21 -14.03 13.57
N GLN A 217 -16.99 -14.57 13.74
CA GLN A 217 -16.10 -14.92 12.62
C GLN A 217 -16.73 -15.99 11.73
N ILE A 218 -17.29 -17.05 12.31
CA ILE A 218 -17.97 -18.13 11.58
C ILE A 218 -19.13 -17.56 10.76
N LYS A 219 -19.98 -16.73 11.37
CA LYS A 219 -21.11 -16.09 10.67
C LYS A 219 -20.65 -15.18 9.53
N ALA A 220 -19.58 -14.43 9.71
CA ALA A 220 -19.04 -13.56 8.68
C ALA A 220 -18.40 -14.34 7.52
N GLU A 221 -17.69 -15.43 7.81
CA GLU A 221 -17.18 -16.35 6.78
C GLU A 221 -18.31 -16.98 5.98
N GLN A 222 -19.40 -17.41 6.65
CA GLN A 222 -20.57 -17.94 5.96
C GLN A 222 -21.19 -16.89 5.02
N LYS A 223 -21.31 -15.63 5.47
CA LYS A 223 -21.79 -14.53 4.63
C LYS A 223 -20.91 -14.35 3.38
N ILE A 224 -19.59 -14.43 3.51
CA ILE A 224 -18.65 -14.34 2.38
C ILE A 224 -18.87 -15.50 1.40
N ILE A 225 -19.04 -16.72 1.91
CA ILE A 225 -19.33 -17.90 1.08
C ILE A 225 -20.63 -17.72 0.31
N ASP A 226 -21.68 -17.24 0.98
CA ASP A 226 -23.00 -17.02 0.36
C ASP A 226 -22.93 -15.95 -0.73
N ILE A 227 -22.20 -14.85 -0.49
CA ILE A 227 -21.96 -13.80 -1.50
C ILE A 227 -21.19 -14.35 -2.70
N ARG A 228 -20.07 -15.06 -2.47
CA ARG A 228 -19.29 -15.66 -3.57
C ARG A 228 -20.13 -16.64 -4.39
N LYS A 229 -20.96 -17.45 -3.74
CA LYS A 229 -21.90 -18.35 -4.42
C LYS A 229 -22.94 -17.59 -5.25
N HIS A 230 -23.46 -16.48 -4.71
CA HIS A 230 -24.39 -15.63 -5.43
C HIS A 230 -23.73 -15.01 -6.67
N LEU A 231 -22.51 -14.49 -6.55
CA LEU A 231 -21.76 -13.89 -7.65
C LEU A 231 -21.45 -14.91 -8.75
N ALA A 232 -20.93 -16.08 -8.37
CA ALA A 232 -20.64 -17.16 -9.31
C ALA A 232 -21.89 -17.64 -10.07
N THR A 233 -23.06 -17.63 -9.42
CA THR A 233 -24.33 -18.08 -10.01
C THR A 233 -24.94 -17.03 -10.94
N ASN A 234 -24.96 -15.76 -10.54
CA ASN A 234 -25.69 -14.71 -11.25
C ASN A 234 -24.81 -13.91 -12.24
N PHE A 235 -23.49 -13.94 -12.05
CA PHE A 235 -22.53 -13.21 -12.88
C PHE A 235 -21.35 -14.10 -13.33
N PRO A 236 -21.60 -15.28 -13.94
CA PRO A 236 -20.56 -16.27 -14.22
C PRO A 236 -19.50 -15.80 -15.23
N GLU A 237 -19.84 -14.87 -16.13
CA GLU A 237 -18.85 -14.29 -17.05
C GLU A 237 -17.90 -13.33 -16.35
N GLN A 238 -18.38 -12.62 -15.33
CA GLN A 238 -17.59 -11.71 -14.53
C GLN A 238 -16.87 -12.45 -13.40
N ASP A 239 -17.42 -13.52 -12.85
CA ASP A 239 -16.84 -14.19 -11.68
C ASP A 239 -15.81 -15.27 -12.00
N ASN A 240 -15.69 -15.75 -13.24
CA ASN A 240 -14.72 -16.80 -13.57
C ASN A 240 -13.45 -16.24 -14.23
N PRO A 241 -12.26 -16.34 -13.59
CA PRO A 241 -11.01 -16.02 -14.25
C PRO A 241 -10.71 -17.05 -15.34
N VAL A 242 -10.16 -16.59 -16.47
CA VAL A 242 -9.77 -17.44 -17.62
C VAL A 242 -8.40 -18.06 -17.45
N GLU A 243 -7.57 -17.48 -16.59
CA GLU A 243 -6.23 -17.95 -16.28
C GLU A 243 -5.94 -17.68 -14.80
N LYS A 244 -5.22 -18.60 -14.17
CA LYS A 244 -4.75 -18.47 -12.80
C LYS A 244 -3.29 -18.93 -12.72
N ILE A 245 -2.40 -18.01 -12.41
CA ILE A 245 -0.97 -18.24 -12.25
C ILE A 245 -0.67 -18.25 -10.76
N THR A 246 -0.11 -19.35 -10.26
CA THR A 246 0.21 -19.51 -8.83
C THR A 246 1.70 -19.46 -8.54
N GLN A 247 2.54 -19.48 -9.59
CA GLN A 247 4.00 -19.49 -9.50
C GLN A 247 4.58 -18.57 -10.55
N GLU A 248 5.70 -17.92 -10.20
CA GLU A 248 6.47 -17.08 -11.10
C GLU A 248 7.94 -17.22 -10.74
N ASN A 249 8.83 -17.36 -11.73
CA ASN A 249 10.27 -17.50 -11.50
C ASN A 249 10.64 -18.59 -10.48
N TRP A 250 9.90 -19.71 -10.46
CA TRP A 250 10.05 -20.81 -9.48
C TRP A 250 9.66 -20.49 -8.04
N HIS A 251 9.11 -19.30 -7.80
CA HIS A 251 8.57 -18.89 -6.52
C HIS A 251 7.05 -19.04 -6.50
N ASP A 252 6.51 -19.53 -5.38
CA ASP A 252 5.07 -19.51 -5.14
C ASP A 252 4.62 -18.07 -4.93
N LEU A 253 3.60 -17.65 -5.67
CA LEU A 253 2.98 -16.35 -5.49
C LEU A 253 2.12 -16.35 -4.24
N VAL A 254 2.23 -15.28 -3.45
CA VAL A 254 1.44 -15.14 -2.23
C VAL A 254 -0.05 -15.01 -2.55
N TRP A 255 -0.35 -14.28 -3.63
CA TRP A 255 -1.67 -14.22 -4.23
C TRP A 255 -1.59 -14.68 -5.71
N PRO A 256 -2.43 -15.63 -6.15
CA PRO A 256 -2.44 -16.04 -7.54
C PRO A 256 -2.84 -14.88 -8.46
N ILE A 257 -2.14 -14.73 -9.58
CA ILE A 257 -2.55 -13.78 -10.62
C ILE A 257 -3.71 -14.40 -11.37
N GLU A 258 -4.86 -13.75 -11.32
CA GLU A 258 -6.05 -14.16 -12.06
C GLU A 258 -6.29 -13.20 -13.21
N LYS A 259 -6.61 -13.72 -14.40
CA LYS A 259 -7.00 -12.91 -15.56
C LYS A 259 -8.49 -13.01 -15.83
N THR A 260 -9.12 -11.88 -16.12
CA THR A 260 -10.48 -11.83 -16.65
C THR A 260 -10.50 -12.07 -18.15
N LYS A 261 -11.62 -12.56 -18.67
CA LYS A 261 -11.84 -12.76 -20.11
C LYS A 261 -11.88 -11.46 -20.91
N LYS A 262 -12.48 -10.41 -20.33
CA LYS A 262 -12.71 -9.10 -20.95
C LYS A 262 -12.79 -8.03 -19.87
N VAL A 263 -12.41 -6.81 -20.21
CA VAL A 263 -12.66 -5.64 -19.37
C VAL A 263 -13.94 -4.96 -19.85
N GLU A 264 -14.90 -4.76 -18.95
CA GLU A 264 -16.21 -4.17 -19.26
C GLU A 264 -16.39 -2.77 -18.67
N LYS A 265 -15.64 -2.44 -17.62
CA LYS A 265 -15.81 -1.18 -16.88
C LYS A 265 -14.45 -0.57 -16.55
N ILE A 266 -14.40 0.75 -16.61
CA ILE A 266 -13.27 1.56 -16.11
C ILE A 266 -13.74 2.17 -14.81
N ILE A 267 -12.94 2.01 -13.76
CA ILE A 267 -13.29 2.54 -12.45
C ILE A 267 -12.17 3.46 -11.97
N ILE A 268 -12.59 4.62 -11.48
CA ILE A 268 -11.70 5.72 -11.11
C ILE A 268 -11.66 5.84 -9.60
N HIS A 269 -10.45 5.84 -9.06
CA HIS A 269 -10.18 6.10 -7.66
C HIS A 269 -9.32 7.34 -7.50
N HIS A 270 -9.30 7.82 -6.27
CA HIS A 270 -8.11 8.46 -5.76
C HIS A 270 -7.50 7.62 -4.65
N THR A 271 -6.25 7.90 -4.30
CA THR A 271 -5.60 7.20 -3.19
C THR A 271 -6.03 7.71 -1.81
N ALA A 272 -6.87 8.75 -1.76
CA ALA A 272 -7.37 9.38 -0.54
C ALA A 272 -6.27 9.90 0.41
N TRP A 273 -5.03 10.02 -0.10
CA TRP A 273 -3.86 10.40 0.69
C TRP A 273 -3.24 11.73 0.24
N VAL A 274 -2.71 12.51 1.18
CA VAL A 274 -1.97 13.74 0.91
C VAL A 274 -0.47 13.43 0.93
N TYR A 275 0.20 13.64 -0.21
CA TYR A 275 1.62 13.36 -0.35
C TYR A 275 2.47 14.61 -0.20
N ASP A 276 3.69 14.46 0.29
CA ASP A 276 4.68 15.52 0.20
C ASP A 276 5.17 15.64 -1.24
N ALA A 277 4.74 16.72 -1.89
CA ALA A 277 5.09 17.06 -3.27
C ALA A 277 6.60 17.25 -3.50
N SER A 278 7.40 17.46 -2.45
CA SER A 278 8.86 17.61 -2.58
C SER A 278 9.60 16.28 -2.78
N ARG A 279 8.94 15.15 -2.49
CA ARG A 279 9.52 13.81 -2.65
C ARG A 279 9.58 13.37 -4.12
N ASP A 280 10.59 12.56 -4.41
CA ASP A 280 10.70 11.84 -5.68
C ASP A 280 9.49 10.92 -5.90
N ASP A 281 8.96 10.90 -7.11
CA ASP A 281 7.73 10.18 -7.41
C ASP A 281 7.90 8.65 -7.23
N ALA A 282 9.05 8.10 -7.63
CA ALA A 282 9.30 6.67 -7.45
C ALA A 282 9.32 6.28 -5.96
N SER A 283 9.78 7.18 -5.08
CA SER A 283 9.70 6.99 -3.62
C SER A 283 8.27 6.96 -3.08
N ILE A 284 7.41 7.86 -3.56
CA ILE A 284 5.98 7.88 -3.21
C ILE A 284 5.32 6.57 -3.67
N ILE A 285 5.76 6.06 -4.81
CA ILE A 285 5.15 4.90 -5.44
C ILE A 285 5.54 3.59 -4.78
N ARG A 286 6.83 3.42 -4.47
CA ARG A 286 7.30 2.31 -3.64
C ARG A 286 6.67 2.33 -2.25
N TRP A 287 6.33 3.50 -1.72
CA TRP A 287 5.55 3.57 -0.49
C TRP A 287 4.14 3.02 -0.66
N ILE A 288 3.39 3.44 -1.69
CA ILE A 288 2.05 2.90 -1.93
C ILE A 288 2.15 1.38 -2.08
N TYR A 289 3.22 0.91 -2.75
CA TYR A 289 3.52 -0.51 -2.86
C TYR A 289 3.70 -1.20 -1.52
N ALA A 290 4.59 -0.70 -0.67
CA ALA A 290 4.86 -1.29 0.63
C ALA A 290 3.64 -1.24 1.55
N SER A 291 2.93 -0.11 1.57
CA SER A 291 1.70 0.06 2.34
C SER A 291 0.67 -0.98 1.93
N HIS A 292 0.40 -1.12 0.64
CA HIS A 292 -0.54 -2.13 0.17
C HIS A 292 0.00 -3.54 0.47
N ALA A 293 1.17 -3.88 -0.04
CA ALA A 293 1.70 -5.24 0.04
C ALA A 293 1.88 -5.72 1.49
N ILE A 294 2.43 -4.88 2.37
CA ILE A 294 2.85 -5.23 3.73
C ILE A 294 1.80 -4.80 4.77
N ALA A 295 1.42 -3.52 4.81
CA ALA A 295 0.58 -2.99 5.87
C ALA A 295 -0.90 -3.36 5.69
N ASN A 296 -1.37 -3.33 4.45
CA ASN A 296 -2.77 -3.63 4.12
C ASN A 296 -2.98 -5.09 3.72
N TRP A 297 -1.91 -5.87 3.58
CA TRP A 297 -1.98 -7.30 3.22
C TRP A 297 -2.59 -7.49 1.84
N TRP A 298 -2.36 -6.52 0.98
CA TRP A 298 -2.89 -6.45 -0.35
C TRP A 298 -1.95 -7.17 -1.34
N TRP A 299 -0.78 -7.63 -0.86
CA TRP A 299 0.22 -8.49 -1.52
C TRP A 299 0.89 -7.87 -2.75
N ASP A 300 0.14 -7.12 -3.55
CA ASP A 300 0.59 -6.20 -4.59
C ASP A 300 -0.21 -4.89 -4.49
N ILE A 301 0.10 -3.87 -5.30
CA ILE A 301 -0.82 -2.73 -5.42
C ILE A 301 -2.09 -3.15 -6.15
N TRP A 302 -3.21 -2.67 -5.63
CA TRP A 302 -4.55 -3.03 -6.07
C TRP A 302 -5.05 -2.29 -7.32
N TYR A 303 -4.32 -1.29 -7.84
CA TYR A 303 -4.70 -0.55 -9.06
C TYR A 303 -3.95 -1.07 -10.30
N ASN A 304 -4.53 -0.97 -11.50
CA ASN A 304 -3.83 -1.30 -12.76
C ASN A 304 -2.97 -0.13 -13.24
N TYR A 305 -3.53 1.08 -13.18
CA TYR A 305 -2.88 2.31 -13.59
C TYR A 305 -2.96 3.33 -12.48
N LEU A 306 -1.90 4.10 -12.34
CA LEU A 306 -1.84 5.22 -11.42
C LEU A 306 -1.36 6.46 -12.14
N ILE A 307 -2.09 7.54 -11.94
CA ILE A 307 -1.78 8.85 -12.52
C ILE A 307 -1.24 9.73 -11.42
N TRP A 308 -0.04 10.26 -11.66
CA TRP A 308 0.57 11.24 -10.78
C TRP A 308 0.97 12.50 -11.57
N ARG A 309 1.71 13.39 -10.92
CA ARG A 309 2.10 14.69 -11.47
C ARG A 309 2.94 14.52 -12.74
N ASP A 310 3.00 15.59 -13.54
CA ASP A 310 3.87 15.68 -14.72
C ASP A 310 3.72 14.53 -15.73
N TRP A 311 2.47 14.13 -16.01
CA TRP A 311 2.12 13.19 -17.09
C TRP A 311 2.62 11.76 -16.93
N ARG A 312 3.08 11.37 -15.75
CA ARG A 312 3.55 10.00 -15.54
C ARG A 312 2.40 9.09 -15.16
N ILE A 313 2.14 8.13 -16.03
CA ILE A 313 1.39 6.92 -15.69
C ILE A 313 2.43 5.95 -15.16
N TYR A 314 2.16 5.33 -14.03
CA TYR A 314 3.04 4.29 -13.53
C TYR A 314 2.37 2.94 -13.78
N GLU A 315 3.16 1.89 -14.02
CA GLU A 315 2.71 0.50 -14.04
C GLU A 315 2.56 0.01 -12.60
N TRP A 316 1.43 -0.61 -12.26
CA TRP A 316 1.15 -0.99 -10.86
C TRP A 316 1.04 -2.47 -10.71
N ARG A 317 -0.16 -3.04 -10.77
CA ARG A 317 -0.31 -4.48 -10.61
C ARG A 317 0.51 -5.20 -11.67
N ALA A 318 1.35 -6.14 -11.22
CA ALA A 318 2.17 -6.92 -12.13
C ALA A 318 1.28 -7.52 -13.23
N TRP A 319 1.80 -7.55 -14.46
CA TRP A 319 1.19 -8.18 -15.64
C TRP A 319 0.06 -7.39 -16.35
N TRP A 320 -0.14 -6.11 -16.04
CA TRP A 320 -0.97 -5.11 -16.74
C TRP A 320 -2.41 -5.49 -17.09
N ASP A 321 -2.56 -6.27 -18.17
CA ASP A 321 -3.77 -6.38 -18.95
C ASP A 321 -4.62 -7.56 -18.50
N TYR A 322 -5.91 -7.28 -18.30
CA TYR A 322 -6.90 -8.25 -17.87
C TYR A 322 -6.67 -8.85 -16.48
N ASN A 323 -5.66 -8.42 -15.71
CA ASN A 323 -5.50 -8.95 -14.36
C ASN A 323 -6.57 -8.42 -13.42
N VAL A 324 -7.12 -9.34 -12.65
CA VAL A 324 -8.08 -9.06 -11.59
C VAL A 324 -7.35 -8.34 -10.47
N GLY A 325 -7.74 -7.09 -10.23
CA GLY A 325 -7.28 -6.26 -9.11
C GLY A 325 -7.94 -6.64 -7.78
N ALA A 326 -7.87 -5.76 -6.80
CA ALA A 326 -8.61 -5.95 -5.55
C ALA A 326 -9.27 -4.68 -4.96
N HIS A 327 -9.24 -3.59 -5.71
CA HIS A 327 -9.68 -2.22 -5.40
C HIS A 327 -11.20 -2.02 -5.10
N ALA A 328 -12.08 -2.98 -5.43
CA ALA A 328 -13.52 -2.84 -5.28
C ALA A 328 -14.08 -4.21 -4.96
N LEU A 329 -14.25 -4.43 -3.67
CA LEU A 329 -14.75 -5.66 -3.09
C LEU A 329 -15.93 -6.21 -3.91
N TRP A 330 -15.85 -7.51 -4.22
CA TRP A 330 -16.75 -8.25 -5.11
C TRP A 330 -16.61 -7.90 -6.60
N ASN A 331 -16.27 -6.65 -6.93
CA ASN A 331 -16.29 -5.99 -8.25
C ASN A 331 -14.94 -5.98 -8.99
N ASN A 332 -14.00 -6.81 -8.56
CA ASN A 332 -12.62 -6.81 -9.04
C ASN A 332 -12.41 -7.38 -10.44
N LYS A 333 -13.31 -8.27 -10.88
CA LYS A 333 -13.18 -8.94 -12.16
C LYS A 333 -13.89 -8.15 -13.25
N SER A 334 -13.38 -8.27 -14.48
CA SER A 334 -13.91 -7.58 -15.66
C SER A 334 -13.89 -6.05 -15.58
N THR A 335 -12.94 -5.52 -14.82
CA THR A 335 -12.80 -4.09 -14.57
C THR A 335 -11.33 -3.69 -14.69
N VAL A 336 -11.09 -2.45 -15.12
CA VAL A 336 -9.76 -1.83 -15.17
C VAL A 336 -9.78 -0.54 -14.38
N TRP A 337 -8.66 -0.26 -13.72
CA TRP A 337 -8.64 0.71 -12.63
C TRP A 337 -7.59 1.78 -12.86
N VAL A 338 -8.02 3.02 -12.73
CA VAL A 338 -7.16 4.20 -12.79
C VAL A 338 -7.30 4.91 -11.46
N SER A 339 -6.21 5.00 -10.72
CA SER A 339 -6.18 5.78 -9.47
C SER A 339 -5.37 7.05 -9.67
N ALA A 340 -5.95 8.18 -9.30
CA ALA A 340 -5.24 9.45 -9.29
C ALA A 340 -4.68 9.68 -7.88
N LEU A 341 -3.37 9.90 -7.77
CA LEU A 341 -2.78 10.21 -6.48
C LEU A 341 -3.23 11.58 -6.06
N TRP A 342 -3.91 11.61 -4.92
CA TRP A 342 -4.11 12.73 -3.99
C TRP A 342 -5.30 12.38 -3.06
N ASN A 343 -5.62 13.29 -2.16
CA ASN A 343 -6.92 13.33 -1.50
C ASN A 343 -7.78 14.46 -2.09
N PHE A 344 -8.71 14.11 -2.97
CA PHE A 344 -9.67 15.03 -3.59
C PHE A 344 -10.96 15.26 -2.79
N GLN A 345 -11.09 14.69 -1.58
CA GLN A 345 -12.14 15.12 -0.65
C GLN A 345 -11.79 16.45 0.01
N VAL A 346 -10.49 16.72 0.21
CA VAL A 346 -10.00 17.93 0.89
C VAL A 346 -9.18 18.84 -0.03
N ASN A 347 -8.86 18.41 -1.24
CA ASN A 347 -8.14 19.23 -2.22
C ASN A 347 -8.90 19.29 -3.55
N MET A 348 -8.74 20.39 -4.27
CA MET A 348 -9.28 20.53 -5.63
C MET A 348 -8.52 19.63 -6.61
N LEU A 349 -9.24 18.99 -7.53
CA LEU A 349 -8.65 18.29 -8.66
C LEU A 349 -8.05 19.31 -9.65
N PRO A 350 -6.72 19.36 -9.85
CA PRO A 350 -6.10 20.30 -10.78
C PRO A 350 -6.57 20.03 -12.22
N ALA A 351 -6.78 21.08 -13.01
CA ALA A 351 -7.28 20.97 -14.38
C ALA A 351 -6.42 20.04 -15.26
N LEU A 352 -5.09 20.10 -15.07
CA LEU A 352 -4.17 19.23 -15.78
C LEU A 352 -4.38 17.75 -15.41
N GLN A 353 -4.47 17.42 -14.11
CA GLN A 353 -4.74 16.06 -13.64
C GLN A 353 -6.10 15.54 -14.09
N ARG A 354 -7.11 16.42 -14.19
CA ARG A 354 -8.41 16.08 -14.76
C ARG A 354 -8.30 15.68 -16.23
N SER A 355 -7.58 16.43 -17.06
CA SER A 355 -7.33 16.06 -18.47
C SER A 355 -6.71 14.66 -18.57
N TRP A 356 -5.75 14.34 -17.70
CA TRP A 356 -5.10 13.01 -17.67
C TRP A 356 -6.06 11.87 -17.37
N ILE A 357 -6.95 12.07 -16.41
CA ILE A 357 -7.97 11.09 -16.08
C ILE A 357 -8.90 10.90 -17.28
N GLU A 358 -9.36 11.99 -17.91
CA GLU A 358 -10.24 11.95 -19.07
C GLU A 358 -9.58 11.24 -20.28
N GLU A 359 -8.31 11.54 -20.57
CA GLU A 359 -7.54 10.91 -21.65
C GLU A 359 -7.28 9.42 -21.38
N SER A 360 -6.95 9.06 -20.14
CA SER A 360 -6.76 7.66 -19.74
C SER A 360 -8.06 6.86 -19.89
N ILE A 361 -9.20 7.45 -19.53
CA ILE A 361 -10.52 6.84 -19.73
C ILE A 361 -10.78 6.60 -21.23
N GLN A 362 -10.53 7.59 -22.08
CA GLN A 362 -10.72 7.47 -23.52
C GLN A 362 -9.81 6.39 -24.14
N TYR A 363 -8.55 6.35 -23.71
CA TYR A 363 -7.60 5.33 -24.13
C TYR A 363 -8.06 3.93 -23.73
N LEU A 364 -8.39 3.70 -22.45
CA LEU A 364 -8.83 2.39 -21.96
C LEU A 364 -10.15 1.97 -22.60
N ALA A 365 -11.05 2.94 -22.84
CA ALA A 365 -12.31 2.67 -23.53
C ALA A 365 -12.07 2.17 -24.96
N LYS A 366 -11.15 2.81 -25.69
CA LYS A 366 -10.74 2.35 -27.02
C LYS A 366 -10.03 0.99 -26.96
N LYS A 367 -9.09 0.80 -26.03
CA LYS A 367 -8.29 -0.43 -25.85
C LYS A 367 -9.17 -1.66 -25.60
N TYR A 368 -10.17 -1.51 -24.73
CA TYR A 368 -11.06 -2.61 -24.33
C TYR A 368 -12.44 -2.57 -24.99
N TRP A 369 -12.62 -1.72 -26.00
CA TRP A 369 -13.89 -1.60 -26.74
C TRP A 369 -15.10 -1.27 -25.85
N ILE A 370 -14.89 -0.43 -24.83
CA ILE A 370 -15.93 0.00 -23.89
C ILE A 370 -16.65 1.22 -24.47
N ASN A 371 -17.96 1.13 -24.62
CA ASN A 371 -18.79 2.28 -24.97
C ASN A 371 -19.13 3.07 -23.71
N LEU A 372 -18.52 4.26 -23.55
CA LEU A 372 -18.73 5.15 -22.40
C LEU A 372 -20.16 5.68 -22.25
N ASN A 373 -20.98 5.63 -23.30
CA ASN A 373 -22.38 6.03 -23.26
C ASN A 373 -23.33 4.86 -22.92
N ASN A 374 -22.80 3.64 -22.81
CA ASN A 374 -23.61 2.46 -22.54
C ASN A 374 -23.90 2.33 -21.03
N LYS A 375 -24.96 1.58 -20.71
CA LYS A 375 -25.28 1.20 -19.33
C LYS A 375 -24.79 -0.21 -19.07
N SER A 376 -24.25 -0.43 -17.87
CA SER A 376 -23.86 -1.75 -17.39
C SER A 376 -24.50 -2.02 -16.05
N THR A 377 -24.95 -3.25 -15.81
CA THR A 377 -25.29 -3.72 -14.47
C THR A 377 -24.02 -4.05 -13.68
N TRP A 378 -24.02 -3.67 -12.41
CA TRP A 378 -22.97 -3.87 -11.42
C TRP A 378 -23.63 -4.57 -10.22
N HIS A 379 -22.87 -5.35 -9.46
CA HIS A 379 -23.44 -6.17 -8.38
C HIS A 379 -23.48 -5.47 -7.03
#